data_AF-A0A935PWD5-F1
#
_entry.id   AF-A0A935PWD5-F1
#
_cell.length_a   1.000
_cell.length_b   1.000
_cell.length_c   1.000
_cell.angle_alpha   90.00
_cell.angle_beta   90.00
_cell.angle_gamma   90.00
#
_symmetry.space_group_name_H-M   'P 1'
#
loop_
_entity.id
_entity.type
_entity.pdbx_description
1 polymer ?
#
loop_
_entity_poly.entity_id
_entity_poly.type
_entity_poly.pdbx_seq_one_letter_code
_entity_poly.pdbx_strand_id
1 'polypeptide(L)'
;MMTADSAQGTKIIESPSVDYARMTARYQKLHLIITGTAAALSLITVITIIVQVYNLAKQTENQTKVLDVQSRSLDSLNQSLQAQERALSNHNWQFLINQDAEISRVLMEHPELRPYFYASKPINDKDKNFDRVILLADMYLDFVELFDKENIKRIIGSEDRQKYLGLWNNYFRDIFQSSPVLCSHYYEVKDWYMASVGEYAAKYCSKRP
;
A
#
# COMPACT_ATOMS: atom_id res chain seq x y z
N MET A 1 76.55 -50.44 54.24
CA MET A 1 77.98 -50.52 53.88
C MET A 1 78.13 -51.80 53.07
N MET A 2 78.72 -51.74 51.85
CA MET A 2 78.91 -52.90 50.95
C MET A 2 77.58 -53.51 50.42
N THR A 3 77.40 -54.13 49.25
CA THR A 3 78.22 -54.64 48.14
C THR A 3 77.23 -55.15 47.08
N ALA A 4 77.65 -55.16 45.80
CA ALA A 4 77.52 -56.22 44.79
C ALA A 4 76.18 -56.95 44.48
N ASP A 5 76.14 -57.47 43.24
CA ASP A 5 75.25 -58.46 42.61
C ASP A 5 73.81 -58.05 42.29
N SER A 6 73.42 -57.77 41.02
CA SER A 6 73.78 -58.41 39.74
C SER A 6 73.55 -59.93 39.75
N ALA A 7 72.28 -60.32 39.65
CA ALA A 7 71.89 -61.55 38.99
C ALA A 7 70.73 -61.21 38.04
N GLN A 8 71.08 -61.03 36.77
CA GLN A 8 70.16 -61.00 35.64
C GLN A 8 69.27 -62.25 35.73
N GLY A 9 68.07 -62.08 36.30
CA GLY A 9 66.98 -63.01 36.10
C GLY A 9 66.56 -62.89 34.65
N THR A 10 67.26 -63.61 33.77
CA THR A 10 66.94 -63.79 32.36
C THR A 10 65.55 -64.42 32.32
N LYS A 11 64.53 -63.56 32.28
CA LYS A 11 63.15 -63.97 32.03
C LYS A 11 63.20 -64.63 30.67
N ILE A 12 63.20 -65.96 30.64
CA ILE A 12 63.13 -66.75 29.42
C ILE A 12 61.85 -66.27 28.75
N ILE A 13 62.00 -65.46 27.71
CA ILE A 13 60.92 -65.07 26.83
C ILE A 13 60.63 -66.35 26.06
N GLU A 14 59.71 -67.17 26.57
CA GLU A 14 59.18 -68.31 25.83
C GLU A 14 58.76 -67.80 24.46
N SER A 15 59.30 -68.45 23.42
CA SER A 15 58.92 -68.15 22.06
C SER A 15 57.41 -68.36 21.92
N PRO A 16 56.67 -67.39 21.34
CA PRO A 16 55.24 -67.52 21.21
C PRO A 16 54.91 -68.82 20.45
N SER A 17 54.02 -69.62 21.01
CA SER A 17 53.61 -70.90 20.42
C SER A 17 53.07 -70.69 19.01
N VAL A 18 53.20 -71.70 18.14
CA VAL A 18 52.71 -71.68 16.75
C VAL A 18 51.21 -71.30 16.66
N ASP A 19 50.43 -71.56 17.71
CA ASP A 19 49.03 -71.19 17.81
C ASP A 19 48.82 -69.67 17.96
N TYR A 20 49.72 -68.97 18.65
CA TYR A 20 49.68 -67.50 18.78
C TYR A 20 49.86 -66.81 17.41
N ALA A 21 50.78 -67.30 16.58
CA ALA A 21 51.03 -66.75 15.25
C ALA A 21 49.83 -66.94 14.28
N ARG A 22 49.13 -68.08 14.37
CA ARG A 22 47.90 -68.29 13.57
C ARG A 22 46.76 -67.40 14.06
N MET A 23 46.65 -67.21 15.37
CA MET A 23 45.64 -66.35 15.97
C MET A 23 45.83 -64.90 15.53
N THR A 24 47.05 -64.36 15.61
CA THR A 24 47.34 -62.98 15.16
C THR A 24 47.11 -62.76 13.67
N ALA A 25 47.44 -63.74 12.81
CA ALA A 25 47.13 -63.66 11.37
C ALA A 25 45.62 -63.60 11.08
N ARG A 26 44.80 -64.37 11.82
CA ARG A 26 43.33 -64.31 11.71
C ARG A 26 42.78 -62.95 12.16
N TYR A 27 43.32 -62.38 13.25
CA TYR A 27 42.94 -61.03 13.71
C TYR A 27 43.34 -59.95 12.70
N GLN A 28 44.53 -60.02 12.12
CA GLN A 28 44.96 -59.07 11.10
C GLN A 28 44.05 -59.10 9.87
N LYS A 29 43.66 -60.28 9.39
CA LYS A 29 42.72 -60.42 8.27
C LYS A 29 41.33 -59.87 8.61
N LEU A 30 40.81 -60.15 9.80
CA LEU A 30 39.52 -59.64 10.27
C LEU A 30 39.55 -58.11 10.41
N HIS A 31 40.62 -57.57 10.98
CA HIS A 31 40.82 -56.13 11.13
C HIS A 31 40.85 -55.43 9.77
N LEU A 32 41.51 -56.02 8.76
CA LEU A 32 41.59 -55.46 7.39
C LEU A 32 40.23 -55.44 6.68
N ILE A 33 39.40 -56.47 6.90
CA ILE A 33 38.03 -56.52 6.38
C ILE A 33 37.18 -55.44 7.05
N ILE A 34 37.27 -55.32 8.38
CA ILE A 34 36.51 -54.33 9.14
C ILE A 34 36.91 -52.90 8.73
N THR A 35 38.20 -52.58 8.66
CA THR A 35 38.66 -51.24 8.25
C THR A 35 38.32 -50.93 6.80
N GLY A 36 38.39 -51.91 5.89
CA GLY A 36 37.98 -51.74 4.50
C GLY A 36 36.49 -51.41 4.34
N THR A 37 35.61 -52.10 5.08
CA THR A 37 34.17 -51.81 5.07
C THR A 37 33.84 -50.43 5.67
N ALA A 38 34.53 -50.04 6.74
CA ALA A 38 34.36 -48.71 7.33
C ALA A 38 34.76 -47.58 6.36
N ALA A 39 35.84 -47.77 5.59
CA ALA A 39 36.27 -46.81 4.57
C ALA A 39 35.29 -46.71 3.38
N ALA A 40 34.67 -47.83 2.97
CA ALA A 40 33.65 -47.80 1.92
C ALA A 40 32.39 -47.06 2.37
N LEU A 41 31.94 -47.29 3.62
CA LEU A 41 30.79 -46.59 4.19
C LEU A 41 31.05 -45.09 4.33
N SER A 42 32.26 -44.67 4.72
CA SER A 42 32.60 -43.25 4.81
C SER A 42 32.63 -42.55 3.45
N LEU A 43 33.05 -43.23 2.38
CA LEU A 43 32.98 -42.69 1.02
C LEU A 43 31.53 -42.50 0.56
N ILE A 44 30.66 -43.47 0.83
CA ILE A 44 29.23 -43.37 0.49
C ILE A 44 28.59 -42.18 1.22
N THR A 45 28.86 -42.01 2.53
CA THR A 45 28.29 -40.88 3.28
C THR A 45 28.78 -39.54 2.73
N VAL A 46 30.06 -39.40 2.40
CA VAL A 46 30.60 -38.19 1.75
C VAL A 46 29.91 -37.91 0.42
N ILE A 47 29.71 -38.92 -0.44
CA ILE A 47 29.00 -38.75 -1.72
C ILE A 47 27.56 -38.29 -1.49
N THR A 48 26.83 -38.88 -0.53
CA THR A 48 25.46 -38.47 -0.23
C THR A 48 25.38 -37.03 0.27
N ILE A 49 26.34 -36.59 1.11
CA ILE A 49 26.43 -35.21 1.57
C ILE A 49 26.67 -34.26 0.39
N ILE A 50 27.57 -34.60 -0.53
CA ILE A 50 27.82 -33.77 -1.73
C ILE A 50 26.55 -33.61 -2.58
N VAL A 51 25.81 -34.70 -2.81
CA VAL A 51 24.55 -34.66 -3.56
C VAL A 51 23.49 -33.83 -2.84
N GLN A 52 23.37 -33.98 -1.51
CA GLN A 52 22.44 -33.19 -0.70
C GLN A 52 22.77 -31.69 -0.76
N VAL A 53 24.05 -31.32 -0.64
CA VAL A 53 24.51 -29.93 -0.75
C VAL A 53 24.24 -29.37 -2.14
N TYR A 54 24.49 -30.14 -3.20
CA TYR A 54 24.19 -29.73 -4.58
C TYR A 54 22.69 -29.48 -4.78
N ASN A 55 21.84 -30.40 -4.33
CA ASN A 55 20.39 -30.27 -4.43
C ASN A 55 19.88 -29.06 -3.64
N LEU A 56 20.41 -28.83 -2.44
CA LEU A 56 20.06 -27.67 -1.63
C LEU A 56 20.48 -26.35 -2.31
N ALA A 57 21.69 -26.29 -2.85
CA ALA A 57 22.17 -25.11 -3.59
C ALA A 57 21.31 -24.84 -4.84
N LYS A 58 20.85 -25.89 -5.52
CA LYS A 58 19.94 -25.73 -6.66
C LYS A 58 18.56 -25.27 -6.24
N GLN A 59 18.06 -25.78 -5.11
CA GLN A 59 16.78 -25.36 -4.55
C GLN A 59 16.80 -23.90 -4.12
N THR A 60 17.88 -23.42 -3.49
CA THR A 60 18.01 -22.00 -3.11
C THR A 60 18.09 -21.09 -4.33
N GLU A 61 18.80 -21.48 -5.40
CA GLU A 61 18.83 -20.73 -6.66
C GLU A 61 17.42 -20.57 -7.26
N ASN A 62 16.65 -21.66 -7.31
CA ASN A 62 15.29 -21.66 -7.82
C ASN A 62 14.36 -20.81 -6.95
N GLN A 63 14.48 -20.89 -5.62
CA GLN A 63 13.70 -20.07 -4.70
C GLN A 63 13.98 -18.58 -4.89
N THR A 64 15.24 -18.18 -5.05
CA THR A 64 15.60 -16.78 -5.30
C THR A 64 14.99 -16.25 -6.59
N LYS A 65 14.98 -17.07 -7.66
CA LYS A 65 14.34 -16.69 -8.93
C LYS A 65 12.84 -16.48 -8.79
N VAL A 66 12.16 -17.36 -8.06
CA VAL A 66 10.72 -17.22 -7.80
C VAL A 66 10.43 -15.96 -6.98
N LEU A 67 11.24 -15.68 -5.96
CA LEU A 67 11.11 -14.47 -5.14
C LEU A 67 11.33 -13.19 -5.95
N ASP A 68 12.33 -13.15 -6.84
CA ASP A 68 12.56 -12.00 -7.72
C ASP A 68 11.36 -11.75 -8.65
N VAL A 69 10.83 -12.80 -9.28
CA VAL A 69 9.63 -12.68 -10.13
C VAL A 69 8.43 -12.17 -9.33
N GLN A 70 8.22 -12.69 -8.12
CA GLN A 70 7.14 -12.23 -7.24
C GLN A 70 7.31 -10.76 -6.83
N SER A 71 8.53 -10.33 -6.51
CA SER A 71 8.83 -8.93 -6.19
C SER A 71 8.46 -8.01 -7.35
N ARG A 72 8.84 -8.37 -8.58
CA ARG A 72 8.51 -7.59 -9.79
C ARG A 72 6.99 -7.53 -10.04
N SER A 73 6.27 -8.62 -9.78
CA SER A 73 4.81 -8.63 -9.89
C SER A 73 4.15 -7.69 -8.86
N LEU A 74 4.66 -7.64 -7.62
CA LEU A 74 4.17 -6.71 -6.61
C LEU A 74 4.45 -5.25 -7.00
N ASP A 75 5.64 -4.96 -7.51
CA ASP A 75 5.99 -3.61 -7.98
C ASP A 75 5.10 -3.16 -9.14
N SER A 76 4.86 -4.06 -10.10
CA SER A 76 3.95 -3.80 -11.23
C SER A 76 2.51 -3.56 -10.76
N LEU A 77 2.03 -4.34 -9.79
CA LEU A 77 0.70 -4.14 -9.20
C LEU A 77 0.60 -2.77 -8.51
N ASN A 78 1.59 -2.39 -7.71
CA ASN A 78 1.64 -1.11 -7.03
C ASN A 78 1.65 0.06 -8.03
N GLN A 79 2.42 -0.05 -9.12
CA GLN A 79 2.41 0.94 -10.20
C GLN A 79 1.03 1.06 -10.87
N SER A 80 0.36 -0.08 -11.12
CA SER A 80 -0.98 -0.08 -11.72
C SER A 80 -2.01 0.57 -10.80
N LEU A 81 -1.92 0.34 -9.48
CA LEU A 81 -2.79 0.95 -8.48
C LEU A 81 -2.62 2.47 -8.45
N GLN A 82 -1.37 2.95 -8.41
CA GLN A 82 -1.07 4.37 -8.45
C GLN A 82 -1.58 5.04 -9.74
N ALA A 83 -1.47 4.36 -10.89
CA ALA A 83 -2.00 4.87 -12.15
C ALA A 83 -3.54 4.97 -12.12
N GLN A 84 -4.23 3.99 -11.53
CA GLN A 84 -5.69 4.02 -11.37
C GLN A 84 -6.13 5.15 -10.42
N GLU A 85 -5.44 5.35 -9.30
CA GLU A 85 -5.75 6.44 -8.38
C GLU A 85 -5.64 7.81 -9.06
N ARG A 86 -4.59 8.02 -9.87
CA ARG A 86 -4.43 9.27 -10.65
C ARG A 86 -5.54 9.43 -11.69
N ALA A 87 -5.95 8.35 -12.35
CA ALA A 87 -7.03 8.41 -13.34
C ALA A 87 -8.39 8.76 -12.68
N LEU A 88 -8.70 8.15 -11.54
CA LEU A 88 -9.91 8.44 -10.76
C LEU A 88 -9.91 9.88 -10.24
N SER A 89 -8.77 10.33 -9.72
CA SER A 89 -8.58 11.72 -9.30
C SER A 89 -8.88 12.70 -10.44
N ASN A 90 -8.27 12.50 -11.61
CA ASN A 90 -8.50 13.34 -12.78
C ASN A 90 -9.96 13.29 -13.24
N HIS A 91 -10.60 12.12 -13.22
CA HIS A 91 -12.00 11.98 -13.58
C HIS A 91 -12.91 12.78 -12.64
N ASN A 92 -12.70 12.68 -11.32
CA ASN A 92 -13.46 13.44 -10.33
C ASN A 92 -13.25 14.95 -10.51
N TRP A 93 -12.03 15.38 -10.83
CA TRP A 93 -11.77 16.79 -11.15
C TRP A 93 -12.58 17.28 -12.35
N GLN A 94 -12.57 16.51 -13.45
CA GLN A 94 -13.33 16.87 -14.64
C GLN A 94 -14.84 16.89 -14.37
N PHE A 95 -15.33 15.98 -13.55
CA PHE A 95 -16.73 15.98 -13.13
C PHE A 95 -17.11 17.28 -12.41
N LEU A 96 -16.30 17.75 -11.45
CA LEU A 96 -16.53 19.02 -10.75
C LEU A 96 -16.54 20.22 -11.72
N ILE A 97 -15.56 20.29 -12.61
CA ILE A 97 -15.48 21.37 -13.61
C ILE A 97 -16.70 21.35 -14.53
N ASN A 98 -17.18 20.18 -14.92
CA ASN A 98 -18.37 20.06 -15.76
C ASN A 98 -19.64 20.52 -15.02
N GLN A 99 -19.79 20.24 -13.73
CA GLN A 99 -20.93 20.74 -12.95
C GLN A 99 -20.97 22.28 -12.91
N ASP A 100 -19.84 22.93 -12.64
CA ASP A 100 -19.75 24.41 -12.67
C ASP A 100 -19.98 24.98 -14.08
N ALA A 101 -19.51 24.28 -15.12
CA ALA A 101 -19.75 24.66 -16.51
C ALA A 101 -21.23 24.58 -16.88
N GLU A 102 -21.96 23.57 -16.41
CA GLU A 102 -23.41 23.45 -16.63
C GLU A 102 -24.20 24.58 -15.95
N ILE A 103 -23.86 24.89 -14.69
CA ILE A 103 -24.44 26.05 -13.98
C ILE A 103 -24.17 27.35 -14.76
N SER A 104 -22.93 27.53 -15.22
CA SER A 104 -22.53 28.69 -16.01
C SER A 104 -23.29 28.78 -17.33
N ARG A 105 -23.50 27.64 -18.01
CA ARG A 105 -24.26 27.54 -19.26
C ARG A 105 -25.70 27.98 -19.06
N VAL A 106 -26.38 27.50 -18.01
CA VAL A 106 -27.75 27.91 -17.68
C VAL A 106 -27.84 29.43 -17.47
N LEU A 107 -26.87 30.02 -16.76
CA LEU A 107 -26.84 31.47 -16.52
C LEU A 107 -26.51 32.30 -17.77
N MET A 108 -25.80 31.73 -18.75
CA MET A 108 -25.58 32.36 -20.04
C MET A 108 -26.82 32.29 -20.94
N GLU A 109 -27.52 31.17 -20.94
CA GLU A 109 -28.77 30.97 -21.68
C GLU A 109 -29.94 31.78 -21.09
N HIS A 110 -29.93 31.97 -19.76
CA HIS A 110 -30.96 32.69 -19.00
C HIS A 110 -30.35 33.81 -18.14
N PRO A 111 -29.85 34.89 -18.76
CA PRO A 111 -29.17 35.97 -18.03
C PRO A 111 -30.04 36.68 -17.00
N GLU A 112 -31.37 36.62 -17.12
CA GLU A 112 -32.34 37.14 -16.14
C GLU A 112 -32.26 36.45 -14.77
N LEU A 113 -31.65 35.26 -14.68
CA LEU A 113 -31.47 34.51 -13.43
C LEU A 113 -30.23 34.99 -12.64
N ARG A 114 -29.23 35.57 -13.30
CA ARG A 114 -27.96 35.99 -12.67
C ARG A 114 -28.15 36.91 -11.44
N PRO A 115 -29.05 37.89 -11.43
CA PRO A 115 -29.19 38.80 -10.28
C PRO A 115 -29.57 38.12 -8.96
N TYR A 116 -30.26 36.98 -9.00
CA TYR A 116 -30.63 36.23 -7.79
C TYR A 116 -29.42 35.56 -7.12
N PHE A 117 -28.35 35.32 -7.90
CA PHE A 117 -27.15 34.64 -7.44
C PHE A 117 -25.98 35.60 -7.18
N TYR A 118 -25.82 36.65 -7.99
CA TYR A 118 -24.65 37.53 -7.93
C TYR A 118 -24.95 38.98 -7.48
N ALA A 119 -26.22 39.38 -7.44
CA ALA A 119 -26.62 40.77 -7.17
C ALA A 119 -27.59 40.91 -5.99
N SER A 120 -27.73 39.86 -5.17
CA SER A 120 -28.59 39.86 -3.98
C SER A 120 -30.05 40.21 -4.23
N LYS A 121 -30.55 39.89 -5.43
CA LYS A 121 -31.96 40.05 -5.75
C LYS A 121 -32.78 39.02 -4.95
N PRO A 122 -33.73 39.43 -4.11
CA PRO A 122 -34.62 38.49 -3.42
C PRO A 122 -35.60 37.86 -4.42
N ILE A 123 -36.19 36.73 -4.04
CA ILE A 123 -37.23 36.05 -4.81
C ILE A 123 -38.39 35.65 -3.90
N ASN A 124 -39.58 35.50 -4.47
CA ASN A 124 -40.75 34.93 -3.82
C ASN A 124 -41.52 34.03 -4.80
N ASP A 125 -42.48 33.29 -4.26
CA ASP A 125 -43.34 32.32 -4.95
C ASP A 125 -44.17 32.90 -6.13
N LYS A 126 -44.30 34.23 -6.23
CA LYS A 126 -45.02 34.90 -7.33
C LYS A 126 -44.09 35.38 -8.45
N ASP A 127 -42.78 35.27 -8.29
CA ASP A 127 -41.84 35.62 -9.35
C ASP A 127 -41.98 34.61 -10.50
N LYS A 128 -42.12 35.10 -11.74
CA LYS A 128 -42.22 34.24 -12.93
C LYS A 128 -41.05 33.29 -13.12
N ASN A 129 -39.90 33.59 -12.50
CA ASN A 129 -38.69 32.79 -12.56
C ASN A 129 -38.49 31.90 -11.31
N PHE A 130 -39.43 31.88 -10.36
CA PHE A 130 -39.28 31.19 -9.07
C PHE A 130 -38.75 29.76 -9.23
N ASP A 131 -39.46 28.91 -9.96
CA ASP A 131 -39.09 27.49 -10.13
C ASP A 131 -37.69 27.32 -10.74
N ARG A 132 -37.31 28.17 -11.70
CA ARG A 132 -35.99 28.11 -12.34
C ARG A 132 -34.87 28.52 -11.39
N VAL A 133 -35.12 29.51 -10.54
CA VAL A 133 -34.14 29.97 -9.55
C VAL A 133 -34.00 28.94 -8.43
N ILE A 134 -35.09 28.32 -7.97
CA ILE A 134 -35.02 27.24 -6.97
C ILE A 134 -34.25 26.04 -7.53
N LEU A 135 -34.55 25.60 -8.75
CA LEU A 135 -33.82 24.50 -9.39
C LEU A 135 -32.31 24.82 -9.54
N LEU A 136 -31.97 26.06 -9.90
CA LEU A 136 -30.57 26.47 -9.99
C LEU A 136 -29.91 26.58 -8.62
N ALA A 137 -30.67 26.92 -7.57
CA ALA A 137 -30.18 26.88 -6.19
C ALA A 137 -29.85 25.44 -5.74
N ASP A 138 -30.69 24.46 -6.08
CA ASP A 138 -30.38 23.03 -5.86
C ASP A 138 -29.07 22.65 -6.55
N MET A 139 -28.90 22.99 -7.83
CA MET A 139 -27.66 22.71 -8.57
C MET A 139 -26.42 23.32 -7.91
N TYR A 140 -26.53 24.55 -7.38
CA TYR A 140 -25.43 25.17 -6.65
C TYR A 140 -25.11 24.46 -5.33
N LEU A 141 -26.13 24.04 -4.56
CA LEU A 141 -25.93 23.34 -3.30
C LEU A 141 -25.32 21.95 -3.54
N ASP A 142 -25.80 21.21 -4.54
CA ASP A 142 -25.21 19.94 -4.99
C ASP A 142 -23.74 20.16 -5.38
N PHE A 143 -23.45 21.23 -6.12
CA PHE A 143 -22.09 21.54 -6.53
C PHE A 143 -21.17 21.85 -5.34
N VAL A 144 -21.66 22.59 -4.34
CA VAL A 144 -20.91 22.87 -3.09
C VAL A 144 -20.68 21.58 -2.30
N GLU A 145 -21.66 20.68 -2.25
CA GLU A 145 -21.54 19.39 -1.55
C GLU A 145 -20.46 18.50 -2.18
N LEU A 146 -20.42 18.45 -3.51
CA LEU A 146 -19.37 17.74 -4.24
C LEU A 146 -17.97 18.30 -3.93
N PHE A 147 -17.88 19.56 -3.52
CA PHE A 147 -16.66 20.20 -3.04
C PHE A 147 -16.36 19.87 -1.56
N ASP A 148 -16.17 18.58 -1.28
CA ASP A 148 -15.59 18.16 0.00
C ASP A 148 -14.07 18.40 0.01
N LYS A 149 -13.58 19.17 1.00
CA LYS A 149 -12.16 19.49 1.19
C LYS A 149 -11.30 18.23 1.23
N GLU A 150 -11.78 17.12 1.80
CA GLU A 150 -11.02 15.87 1.85
C GLU A 150 -10.95 15.18 0.49
N ASN A 151 -12.04 15.19 -0.29
CA ASN A 151 -12.04 14.70 -1.67
C ASN A 151 -11.13 15.54 -2.56
N ILE A 152 -11.17 16.86 -2.46
CA ILE A 152 -10.30 17.76 -3.25
C ILE A 152 -8.82 17.58 -2.90
N LYS A 153 -8.48 17.31 -1.62
CA LYS A 153 -7.09 16.99 -1.22
C LYS A 153 -6.55 15.77 -1.95
N ARG A 154 -7.38 14.75 -2.21
CA ARG A 154 -6.98 13.55 -2.96
C ARG A 154 -6.86 13.81 -4.45
N ILE A 155 -7.64 14.76 -4.95
CA ILE A 155 -7.67 15.10 -6.37
C ILE A 155 -6.47 15.96 -6.78
N ILE A 156 -6.20 17.03 -6.02
CA ILE A 156 -5.17 18.02 -6.36
C ILE A 156 -3.85 17.68 -5.66
N GLY A 157 -2.78 17.58 -6.47
CA GLY A 157 -1.40 17.41 -6.01
C GLY A 157 -0.98 18.49 -5.00
N SER A 158 0.02 18.18 -4.17
CA SER A 158 0.37 19.00 -3.00
C SER A 158 0.81 20.43 -3.32
N GLU A 159 1.44 20.67 -4.48
CA GLU A 159 2.06 21.95 -4.81
C GLU A 159 1.04 23.08 -5.02
N ASP A 160 -0.07 22.82 -5.70
CA ASP A 160 -1.09 23.86 -5.99
C ASP A 160 -2.34 23.76 -5.12
N ARG A 161 -2.43 22.75 -4.25
CA ARG A 161 -3.64 22.43 -3.48
C ARG A 161 -4.20 23.63 -2.71
N GLN A 162 -3.34 24.34 -1.97
CA GLN A 162 -3.80 25.46 -1.14
C GLN A 162 -4.34 26.60 -1.99
N LYS A 163 -3.72 26.87 -3.14
CA LYS A 163 -4.14 27.91 -4.07
C LYS A 163 -5.53 27.58 -4.65
N TYR A 164 -5.73 26.37 -5.17
CA TYR A 164 -7.02 25.97 -5.73
C TYR A 164 -8.13 25.93 -4.68
N LEU A 165 -7.86 25.37 -3.49
CA LEU A 165 -8.82 25.38 -2.38
C LEU A 165 -9.19 26.82 -1.99
N GLY A 166 -8.21 27.74 -1.96
CA GLY A 166 -8.46 29.15 -1.68
C GLY A 166 -9.38 29.81 -2.70
N LEU A 167 -9.19 29.54 -3.99
CA LEU A 167 -10.02 30.09 -5.07
C LEU A 167 -11.47 29.60 -4.98
N TRP A 168 -11.67 28.30 -4.79
CA TRP A 168 -13.00 27.73 -4.63
C TRP A 168 -13.69 28.19 -3.34
N ASN A 169 -12.95 28.26 -2.22
CA ASN A 169 -13.49 28.82 -0.98
C ASN A 169 -13.95 30.28 -1.16
N ASN A 170 -13.21 31.07 -1.94
CA ASN A 170 -13.61 32.44 -2.28
C ASN A 170 -14.87 32.46 -3.14
N TYR A 171 -14.94 31.60 -4.16
CA TYR A 171 -16.12 31.45 -5.01
C TYR A 171 -17.38 31.09 -4.20
N PHE A 172 -17.30 30.06 -3.35
CA PHE A 172 -18.43 29.66 -2.51
C PHE A 172 -18.78 30.71 -1.47
N ARG A 173 -17.78 31.38 -0.86
CA ARG A 173 -18.07 32.54 -0.02
C ARG A 173 -18.91 33.57 -0.79
N ASP A 174 -18.46 33.95 -1.99
CA ASP A 174 -19.06 35.04 -2.74
C ASP A 174 -20.49 34.69 -3.19
N ILE A 175 -20.74 33.45 -3.63
CA ILE A 175 -22.09 33.01 -4.04
C ILE A 175 -23.08 32.98 -2.86
N PHE A 176 -22.69 32.43 -1.71
CA PHE A 176 -23.55 32.42 -0.51
C PHE A 176 -23.79 33.83 0.04
N GLN A 177 -22.80 34.73 -0.02
CA GLN A 177 -22.97 36.12 0.41
C GLN A 177 -23.82 36.98 -0.52
N SER A 178 -23.86 36.63 -1.81
CA SER A 178 -24.55 37.41 -2.82
C SER A 178 -25.91 36.83 -3.22
N SER A 179 -26.27 35.62 -2.77
CA SER A 179 -27.53 34.96 -3.08
C SER A 179 -28.43 34.70 -1.86
N PRO A 180 -29.42 35.57 -1.58
CA PRO A 180 -30.42 35.34 -0.55
C PRO A 180 -31.22 34.05 -0.77
N VAL A 181 -31.53 33.73 -2.03
CA VAL A 181 -32.29 32.52 -2.38
C VAL A 181 -31.52 31.24 -2.07
N LEU A 182 -30.21 31.20 -2.34
CA LEU A 182 -29.38 30.05 -2.02
C LEU A 182 -29.39 29.78 -0.51
N CYS A 183 -29.32 30.85 0.28
CA CYS A 183 -29.36 30.78 1.73
C CYS A 183 -30.72 30.35 2.28
N SER A 184 -31.82 30.97 1.84
CA SER A 184 -33.15 30.59 2.30
C SER A 184 -33.48 29.15 1.91
N HIS A 185 -33.17 28.77 0.66
CA HIS A 185 -33.41 27.44 0.15
C HIS A 185 -32.59 26.39 0.92
N TYR A 186 -31.30 26.63 1.16
CA TYR A 186 -30.50 25.74 2.00
C TYR A 186 -31.15 25.47 3.36
N TYR A 187 -31.70 26.47 4.05
CA TYR A 187 -32.34 26.24 5.35
C TYR A 187 -33.65 25.44 5.27
N GLU A 188 -34.34 25.49 4.13
CA GLU A 188 -35.53 24.67 3.86
C GLU A 188 -35.18 23.20 3.62
N VAL A 189 -34.06 22.94 2.93
CA VAL A 189 -33.61 21.59 2.54
C VAL A 189 -32.32 21.13 3.23
N LYS A 190 -31.96 21.73 4.37
CA LYS A 190 -30.65 21.54 5.03
C LYS A 190 -30.32 20.08 5.35
N ASP A 191 -31.34 19.27 5.59
CA ASP A 191 -31.20 17.86 5.99
C ASP A 191 -30.84 16.96 4.78
N TRP A 192 -30.86 17.50 3.55
CA TRP A 192 -30.44 16.79 2.35
C TRP A 192 -28.92 16.81 2.16
N TYR A 193 -28.22 17.77 2.78
CA TYR A 193 -26.82 18.05 2.50
C TYR A 193 -25.91 17.72 3.68
N MET A 194 -24.66 17.35 3.37
CA MET A 194 -23.60 17.15 4.34
C MET A 194 -23.25 18.44 5.11
N ALA A 195 -22.61 18.27 6.27
CA ALA A 195 -22.18 19.36 7.13
C ALA A 195 -21.25 20.37 6.43
N SER A 196 -20.53 19.96 5.38
CA SER A 196 -19.66 20.83 4.57
C SER A 196 -20.44 21.99 3.94
N VAL A 197 -21.62 21.75 3.40
CA VAL A 197 -22.51 22.80 2.86
C VAL A 197 -22.99 23.70 3.99
N GLY A 198 -23.36 23.09 5.12
CA GLY A 198 -23.76 23.80 6.33
C GLY A 198 -22.70 24.74 6.90
N GLU A 199 -21.41 24.41 6.78
CA GLU A 199 -20.31 25.31 7.17
C GLU A 199 -20.33 26.61 6.37
N TYR A 200 -20.55 26.53 5.05
CA TYR A 200 -20.66 27.71 4.19
C TYR A 200 -21.92 28.52 4.54
N ALA A 201 -23.07 27.86 4.60
CA ALA A 201 -24.33 28.53 4.89
C ALA A 201 -24.30 29.22 6.26
N ALA A 202 -23.90 28.51 7.32
CA ALA A 202 -23.81 29.07 8.67
C ALA A 202 -22.90 30.31 8.74
N LYS A 203 -21.80 30.29 7.99
CA LYS A 203 -20.80 31.37 7.99
C LYS A 203 -21.19 32.58 7.15
N TYR A 204 -21.91 32.37 6.06
CA TYR A 204 -22.10 33.38 5.02
C TYR A 204 -23.55 33.82 4.81
N CYS A 205 -24.54 33.01 5.20
CA CYS A 205 -25.96 33.38 5.10
C CYS A 205 -26.43 34.32 6.21
N SER A 206 -25.67 34.43 7.30
CA SER A 206 -26.04 35.16 8.52
C SER A 206 -25.32 36.51 8.66
N LYS A 207 -24.64 36.99 7.60
CA LYS A 207 -23.94 38.28 7.61
C LYS A 207 -24.44 39.21 6.51
N ARG A 208 -25.59 39.84 6.74
CA ARG A 208 -25.76 41.25 6.36
C ARG A 208 -26.50 42.03 7.45
N PRO A 209 -26.11 43.31 7.66
CA PRO A 209 -26.82 44.25 8.53
C PRO A 209 -28.28 44.46 8.11
#